data_AF-A0A5S9C4D3-F1
#
_entry.id   AF-A0A5S9C4D3-F1
#
_cell.length_a   1.000
_cell.length_b   1.000
_cell.length_c   1.000
_cell.angle_alpha   90.00
_cell.angle_beta   90.00
_cell.angle_gamma   90.00
#
_symmetry.space_group_name_H-M   'P 1'
#
loop_
_entity.id
_entity.type
_entity.pdbx_description
1 polymer ?
#
loop_
_entity_poly.entity_id
_entity_poly.type
_entity_poly.pdbx_seq_one_letter_code
_entity_poly.pdbx_strand_id
1 'polypeptide(L)' 'MKNIQIKHQPPEVVDVVHLIKIVCLKGDGIDEPIRRVERYYEINGGFLFEKDY' A
#
# COMPACT_ATOMS: atom_id res chain seq x y z
N MET A 1 34.75 -23.08 11.95
CA MET A 1 33.40 -22.76 11.42
C MET A 1 32.74 -21.80 12.39
N LYS A 2 32.29 -20.62 11.96
CA LYS A 2 31.64 -19.63 12.85
C LYS A 2 30.23 -20.12 13.18
N ASN A 3 29.93 -20.32 14.46
CA ASN A 3 28.58 -20.60 14.94
C ASN A 3 27.71 -19.36 14.71
N ILE A 4 26.86 -19.40 13.69
CA ILE A 4 25.83 -18.38 13.47
C ILE A 4 24.71 -18.71 14.47
N GLN A 5 24.67 -17.99 15.59
CA GLN A 5 23.54 -18.04 16.49
C GLN A 5 22.35 -17.36 15.80
N ILE A 6 21.41 -18.16 15.29
CA ILE A 6 20.14 -17.66 14.78
C ILE A 6 19.34 -17.18 15.98
N LYS A 7 19.21 -15.85 16.13
CA LYS A 7 18.33 -15.25 17.13
C LYS A 7 16.88 -15.45 16.68
N HIS A 8 16.16 -16.34 17.35
CA HIS A 8 14.71 -16.42 17.21
C HIS A 8 14.09 -15.21 17.90
N GLN A 9 13.54 -14.28 17.12
CA GLN A 9 12.66 -13.25 17.65
C GLN A 9 11.22 -13.78 17.69
N PRO A 10 10.46 -13.47 18.76
CA PRO A 10 9.03 -13.77 18.76
C PRO A 10 8.35 -13.01 17.60
N PRO A 11 7.35 -13.61 16.93
CA PRO A 11 6.61 -12.91 15.88
C PRO A 11 5.94 -11.67 16.47
N GLU A 12 6.06 -10.55 15.77
CA GLU A 12 5.35 -9.32 16.13
C GLU A 12 3.85 -9.53 15.90
N VAL A 13 3.04 -9.05 16.84
CA VAL A 13 1.59 -9.00 16.64
C VAL A 13 1.32 -7.96 15.57
N VAL A 14 0.80 -8.41 14.43
CA VAL A 14 0.43 -7.56 13.31
C VAL A 14 -1.08 -7.49 13.19
N ASP A 15 -1.61 -6.27 13.16
CA ASP A 15 -3.03 -6.05 12.87
C ASP A 15 -3.28 -6.19 11.37
N VAL A 16 -4.21 -7.08 11.01
CA VAL A 16 -4.65 -7.22 9.62
C VAL A 16 -5.70 -6.15 9.34
N VAL A 17 -5.26 -5.02 8.79
CA VAL A 17 -6.17 -3.97 8.31
C VAL A 17 -6.73 -4.38 6.95
N HIS A 18 -8.05 -4.53 6.87
CA HIS A 18 -8.73 -4.73 5.60
C HIS A 18 -8.92 -3.36 4.91
N LEU A 19 -8.58 -3.28 3.63
CA LEU A 19 -8.52 -2.05 2.86
C LEU A 19 -9.26 -2.24 1.53
N ILE A 20 -9.85 -1.16 1.01
CA ILE A 20 -10.37 -1.12 -0.35
C ILE A 20 -9.29 -0.52 -1.25
N LYS A 21 -8.85 -1.27 -2.26
CA LYS A 21 -7.96 -0.78 -3.31
C LYS A 21 -8.77 -0.47 -4.57
N ILE A 22 -8.73 0.78 -5.01
CA ILE A 22 -9.33 1.23 -6.27
C ILE A 22 -8.21 1.56 -7.24
N VAL A 23 -8.32 1.07 -8.47
CA VAL A 23 -7.43 1.40 -9.56
C VAL A 23 -8.17 2.30 -10.53
N CYS A 24 -7.65 3.50 -10.79
CA CYS A 24 -8.28 4.44 -11.72
C CYS A 24 -7.25 5.20 -12.56
N LEU A 25 -7.76 5.89 -13.58
CA LEU A 25 -6.98 6.83 -14.38
C LEU A 25 -7.11 8.23 -13.80
N LYS A 26 -6.00 8.96 -13.77
CA LYS A 26 -5.89 10.34 -13.31
C LYS A 26 -5.18 11.17 -14.38
N GLY A 27 -5.56 12.43 -14.51
CA GLY A 27 -5.05 13.36 -15.52
C GLY A 27 -6.09 13.63 -16.61
N ASP A 28 -5.93 14.76 -17.30
CA ASP A 28 -6.81 15.23 -18.38
C ASP A 28 -6.21 15.02 -19.77
N GLY A 29 -4.92 14.66 -19.84
CA GLY A 29 -4.17 14.52 -21.08
C GLY A 29 -3.79 15.84 -21.75
N ILE A 30 -4.07 16.98 -21.11
CA ILE A 30 -3.79 18.32 -21.60
C ILE A 30 -2.70 18.94 -20.73
N ASP A 31 -3.01 19.21 -19.48
CA ASP A 31 -2.09 19.77 -18.49
C ASP A 31 -1.41 18.67 -17.68
N GLU A 32 -2.14 17.57 -17.41
CA GLU A 32 -1.61 16.39 -16.72
C GLU A 32 -1.73 15.13 -17.59
N PRO A 33 -0.63 14.40 -17.84
CA PRO A 33 -0.70 13.16 -18.60
C PRO A 33 -1.59 12.13 -17.89
N ILE A 34 -2.41 11.42 -18.68
CA ILE A 34 -3.26 10.35 -18.18
C ILE A 34 -2.36 9.21 -17.67
N ARG A 35 -2.48 8.88 -16.39
CA ARG A 35 -1.71 7.82 -15.74
C ARG A 35 -2.59 6.98 -14.81
N ARG A 36 -2.14 5.77 -14.53
CA ARG A 36 -2.83 4.82 -13.67
C ARG A 36 -2.39 5.04 -12.23
N VAL A 37 -3.35 5.28 -11.34
CA VAL A 37 -3.11 5.45 -9.91
C VAL A 37 -3.85 4.38 -9.12
N GLU A 38 -3.31 4.07 -7.94
CA GLU A 38 -3.95 3.19 -6.96
C GLU A 38 -4.33 4.00 -5.74
N ARG A 39 -5.61 3.95 -5.36
CA ARG A 39 -6.14 4.61 -4.17
C ARG A 39 -6.55 3.58 -3.14
N TYR A 40 -6.15 3.83 -1.91
CA TYR A 40 -6.40 2.96 -0.77
C TYR A 40 -7.35 3.65 0.19
N TYR A 41 -8.37 2.92 0.62
CA TYR A 41 -9.41 3.39 1.52
C TYR A 41 -9.61 2.40 2.68
N GLU A 42 -10.08 2.91 3.80
CA GLU A 42 -10.71 2.11 4.85
C GLU A 42 -12.00 1.48 4.32
N ILE A 43 -12.47 0.40 4.96
CA ILE A 43 -13.75 -0.23 4.62
C ILE A 43 -14.93 0.75 4.74
N ASN A 44 -14.84 1.72 5.67
CA ASN A 44 -15.85 2.75 5.88
C ASN A 44 -15.82 3.87 4.82
N GLY A 45 -14.95 3.76 3.80
CA GLY A 45 -14.82 4.74 2.73
C GLY A 45 -13.88 5.90 3.02
N GLY A 46 -13.20 5.91 4.17
CA GLY A 46 -12.17 6.89 4.50
C GLY A 46 -10.96 6.76 3.57
N PHE A 47 -10.53 7.84 2.93
CA PHE A 47 -9.33 7.82 2.09
C PHE A 47 -8.07 7.73 2.95
N LEU A 48 -7.15 6.83 2.59
CA LEU A 48 -5.88 6.65 3.29
C LEU A 48 -4.73 7.30 2.50
N PHE A 49 -4.44 6.79 1.31
CA PHE A 49 -3.38 7.31 0.46
C PHE A 49 -3.56 6.92 -1.01
N GLU A 50 -2.88 7.65 -1.89
CA GLU A 50 -2.75 7.38 -3.32
C GLU A 50 -1.31 6.98 -3.62
N LYS A 51 -1.14 5.95 -4.43
CA LYS A 51 0.14 5.53 -4.98
C LYS A 51 0.15 5.81 -6.48
N ASP A 52 1.05 6.70 -6.87
CA ASP A 52 1.39 7.02 -8.25
C ASP A 52 2.56 6.11 -8.71
N TYR A 53 2.61 5.81 -10.01
CA TYR A 53 3.64 4.95 -10.61
C TYR A 53 4.56 5.74 -11.55
#